data_AF-A0A1E3XCE6-F1
#
_entry.id   AF-A0A1E3XCE6-F1
#
_cell.length_a   1.000
_cell.length_b   1.000
_cell.length_c   1.000
_cell.angle_alpha   90.00
_cell.angle_beta   90.00
_cell.angle_gamma   90.00
#
_symmetry.space_group_name_H-M   'P 1'
#
loop_
_entity.id
_entity.type
_entity.pdbx_description
1 polymer ?
#
loop_
_entity_poly.entity_id
_entity_poly.type
_entity_poly.pdbx_seq_one_letter_code
_entity_poly.pdbx_strand_id
1 'polypeptide(L)' 'MMTENEIGKVVVDAAIVVHKALGSGLFEIVYEVILTHELKKHGLNVDRQVPVSGINRI' A
#
# COMPACT_ATOMS: atom_id res chain seq x y z
N MET A 1 -8.01 16.44 -9.95
CA MET A 1 -7.19 15.21 -9.92
C MET A 1 -6.03 15.46 -8.98
N MET A 2 -5.65 14.46 -8.19
CA MET A 2 -4.47 14.56 -7.31
C MET A 2 -3.18 14.47 -8.13
N THR A 3 -2.14 15.17 -7.69
CA THR A 3 -0.78 15.03 -8.19
C THR A 3 -0.11 13.77 -7.64
N GLU A 4 0.97 13.33 -8.28
CA GLU A 4 1.77 12.19 -7.81
C GLU A 4 2.28 12.39 -6.38
N ASN A 5 2.67 13.61 -6.01
CA ASN A 5 3.13 13.94 -4.66
C ASN A 5 2.02 13.83 -3.61
N GLU A 6 0.80 14.24 -3.95
CA GLU A 6 -0.35 14.10 -3.05
C GLU A 6 -0.73 12.64 -2.85
N ILE A 7 -0.70 11.83 -3.91
CA ILE A 7 -0.91 10.38 -3.83
C ILE A 7 0.18 9.74 -2.97
N GLY A 8 1.45 10.08 -3.22
CA GLY A 8 2.59 9.57 -2.46
C GLY A 8 2.48 9.88 -0.97
N LYS A 9 2.03 11.08 -0.61
CA LYS A 9 1.78 11.46 0.80
C LYS A 9 0.76 10.54 1.45
N VAL A 10 -0.39 10.32 0.81
CA VAL A 10 -1.44 9.42 1.32
C VAL A 10 -0.91 7.99 1.50
N VAL A 11 -0.11 7.51 0.55
CA VAL A 11 0.48 6.16 0.61
C VAL A 11 1.41 6.02 1.81
N VAL A 12 2.31 6.98 2.03
CA VAL A 12 3.25 6.95 3.15
C VAL A 12 2.52 7.06 4.49
N ASP A 13 1.56 7.98 4.60
CA ASP A 13 0.78 8.16 5.83
C ASP A 13 0.01 6.88 6.20
N ALA A 14 -0.66 6.25 5.23
CA ALA A 14 -1.37 4.99 5.43
C ALA A 14 -0.42 3.85 5.84
N ALA A 15 0.74 3.72 5.20
CA ALA A 15 1.72 2.71 5.54
C ALA A 15 2.26 2.87 6.98
N ILE A 16 2.48 4.11 7.42
CA ILE A 16 2.90 4.42 8.79
C ILE A 16 1.80 4.02 9.80
N VAL A 17 0.53 4.33 9.49
CA VAL A 17 -0.61 3.93 10.34
C VAL A 17 -0.68 2.41 10.48
N VAL A 18 -0.62 1.69 9.36
CA VAL A 18 -0.65 0.22 9.34
C VAL A 18 0.53 -0.38 10.13
N HIS A 19 1.75 0.11 9.90
CA HIS A 19 2.93 -0.37 10.62
C HIS A 19 2.86 -0.11 12.13
N LYS A 20 2.39 1.07 12.54
CA LYS A 20 2.21 1.39 13.97
C LYS A 20 1.17 0.50 14.64
N ALA A 21 0.11 0.12 13.93
CA ALA A 21 -0.95 -0.72 14.48
C ALA A 21 -0.54 -2.20 14.58
N LEU A 22 0.20 -2.70 13.58
CA LEU A 22 0.53 -4.12 13.47
C LEU A 22 1.88 -4.50 14.08
N GLY A 23 2.83 -3.56 14.13
CA GLY A 23 4.22 -3.85 14.49
C GLY A 23 4.98 -4.62 13.41
N SER A 24 6.30 -4.73 13.57
CA SER A 24 7.14 -5.53 12.67
C SER A 24 6.92 -7.03 12.87
N GLY A 25 7.13 -7.83 11.81
CA GLY A 25 7.19 -9.30 11.91
C GLY A 25 6.00 -10.08 11.32
N LEU A 26 5.03 -9.41 10.70
CA LEU A 26 3.97 -10.08 9.93
C LEU A 26 4.42 -10.35 8.49
N PHE A 27 3.76 -11.33 7.85
CA PHE A 27 3.97 -11.64 6.44
C PHE A 27 3.57 -10.47 5.55
N GLU A 28 4.28 -10.34 4.41
CA GLU A 28 4.03 -9.32 3.39
C GLU A 28 2.56 -9.31 2.95
N ILE A 29 1.95 -10.48 2.74
CA ILE A 29 0.55 -10.58 2.31
C ILE A 29 -0.43 -9.94 3.30
N VAL A 30 -0.11 -9.94 4.60
CA VAL A 30 -0.95 -9.32 5.63
C VAL A 30 -0.86 -7.80 5.53
N TYR A 31 0.37 -7.28 5.38
CA TYR A 31 0.60 -5.86 5.12
C TYR A 31 -0.08 -5.40 3.83
N GLU A 32 0.06 -6.17 2.75
CA GLU A 32 -0.52 -5.89 1.43
C GLU A 32 -2.05 -5.74 1.50
N VAL A 33 -2.73 -6.70 2.14
CA VAL A 33 -4.19 -6.70 2.27
C VAL A 33 -4.68 -5.51 3.10
N ILE A 34 -4.02 -5.24 4.23
CA ILE A 34 -4.44 -4.16 5.14
C ILE A 34 -4.15 -2.79 4.54
N LEU A 35 -2.97 -2.59 3.95
CA LEU A 35 -2.61 -1.34 3.29
C LEU A 35 -3.56 -1.05 2.12
N THR A 36 -3.92 -2.09 1.34
CA THR A 36 -4.90 -1.92 0.26
C THR A 36 -6.26 -1.47 0.78
N HIS A 37 -6.73 -2.06 1.88
CA HIS A 37 -7.97 -1.62 2.53
C HIS A 37 -7.88 -0.17 3.00
N GLU A 38 -6.76 0.22 3.60
CA GLU A 38 -6.56 1.58 4.10
C GLU A 38 -6.52 2.61 2.97
N LEU A 39 -5.77 2.36 1.91
CA LEU A 39 -5.69 3.25 0.74
C LEU A 39 -7.05 3.40 0.04
N LYS A 40 -7.85 2.33 -0.02
CA LYS A 40 -9.22 2.40 -0.56
C LYS A 40 -10.14 3.29 0.27
N LYS A 41 -9.96 3.37 1.60
CA LYS A 41 -10.72 4.34 2.43
C LYS A 41 -10.39 5.79 2.09
N HIS A 42 -9.19 6.06 1.58
CA HIS A 42 -8.79 7.37 1.09
C HIS A 42 -9.29 7.66 -0.33
N GLY A 43 -10.14 6.79 -0.91
CA GLY A 43 -10.71 6.97 -2.24
C GLY A 43 -9.74 6.64 -3.38
N LEU A 44 -8.61 6.00 -3.08
CA LEU A 44 -7.66 5.57 -4.10
C LEU A 44 -8.13 4.27 -4.76
N ASN A 45 -7.94 4.19 -6.08
CA ASN A 45 -8.03 2.94 -6.81
C ASN A 45 -6.71 2.19 -6.65
N VAL A 46 -6.79 0.96 -6.14
CA VAL A 46 -5.61 0.16 -5.78
C VAL A 46 -5.75 -1.25 -6.33
N ASP A 47 -4.82 -1.62 -7.19
CA ASP A 47 -4.59 -2.98 -7.64
C ASP A 47 -3.43 -3.61 -6.87
N ARG A 48 -3.55 -4.91 -6.58
CA ARG A 48 -2.53 -5.66 -5.83
C ARG A 48 -1.80 -6.61 -6.75
N GLN A 49 -0.52 -6.84 -6.47
CA GLN A 49 0.33 -7.79 -7.19
C GLN A 49 0.34 -7.60 -8.71
N VAL A 50 0.31 -6.34 -9.17
CA VAL A 50 0.40 -6.00 -10.58
C VAL A 50 1.77 -6.46 -11.12
N PRO A 51 1.82 -7.35 -12.11
CA PRO A 51 3.09 -7.77 -12.71
C PRO A 51 3.82 -6.57 -13.31
N VAL A 52 5.09 -6.40 -12.95
CA VAL A 52 5.94 -5.36 -13.55
C VAL A 52 6.81 -6.01 -14.61
N SER A 53 6.80 -5.48 -15.84
CA SER A 53 7.57 -6.04 -16.95
C SER A 53 9.08 -6.01 -16.63
N GLY A 54 9.72 -7.18 -16.70
CA GLY A 54 11.17 -7.32 -16.47
C GLY A 54 11.58 -7.86 -15.09
N ILE A 55 10.63 -8.04 -14.18
CA ILE A 55 10.86 -8.73 -12.89
C ILE A 55 9.91 -9.93 -12.83
N ASN A 56 10.43 -11.12 -13.13
CA ASN A 56 9.76 -12.37 -12.81
C ASN A 56 9.89 -12.61 -11.30
N ARG A 57 8.77 -12.94 -10.66
CA ARG A 57 8.57 -13.17 -9.22
C ARG A 57 9.79 -13.81 -8.51
N ILE A 58 10.26 -13.17 -7.44
CA ILE A 58 10.96 -13.83 -6.32
C ILE A 58 9.93 -14.54 -5.44
#